data_AF-A0A3D9L4E2-F1
#
_entry.id   AF-A0A3D9L4E2-F1
#
_cell.length_a   1.000
_cell.length_b   1.000
_cell.length_c   1.000
_cell.angle_alpha   90.00
_cell.angle_beta   90.00
_cell.angle_gamma   90.00
#
_symmetry.space_group_name_H-M   'P 1'
#
loop_
_entity.id
_entity.type
_entity.pdbx_description
1 polymer ?
#
loop_
_entity_poly.entity_id
_entity_poly.type
_entity_poly.pdbx_seq_one_letter_code
_entity_poly.pdbx_strand_id
1 'polypeptide(L)'
;MGSKKFRYQLIGRIALLAASIFLLATLYYTDSYTFTKLLILGLVVVQGYYLYHFLEKSNREIIGFLQSIEWDDFSHTYPERREGSSLDELYAEFNSVIRKFREIRAEKEAHYQYLKTIVQHVGIGIITFEKSGEVQIINSAARSLLGVKHLKNIKQLRVISEPLVQVLKELRTGGRDLVKITKSDEDEIQLAVYAIELSLQGKEFKLISIQNIQSELEEKEMEAWQNLIRVLTHEIMNSVTPISSLARTVEAEMEEWLENGQDINQITNDQVEDFHMALHTIHRRSESLIKFVNDFRNMTRITLPNLSKVCVKELVEHVLNLLRNNLQEAEITVNVDIAEEICIDIDEQQIEQVLINLVKNASEALTENDDMERPKKLWIRSIPRENGGATISVKDNGPGIEEEALKKIFIPFFTTKKSGSGIGLSLSKQIMRNHRGNISVKSVINEGTEFTLRFSS
;
A
#
# COMPACT_ATOMS: atom_id res chain seq x y z
N MET A 1 -50.76 -37.74 4.25
CA MET A 1 -51.95 -38.63 4.30
C MET A 1 -53.02 -38.25 3.25
N GLY A 2 -52.82 -37.13 2.51
CA GLY A 2 -53.75 -36.62 1.52
C GLY A 2 -53.74 -37.33 0.15
N SER A 3 -52.61 -37.89 -0.29
CA SER A 3 -52.50 -38.58 -1.60
C SER A 3 -53.49 -39.74 -1.74
N LYS A 4 -53.83 -40.41 -0.63
CA LYS A 4 -54.84 -41.46 -0.60
C LYS A 4 -56.23 -40.91 -0.89
N LYS A 5 -56.61 -39.76 -0.32
CA LYS A 5 -57.95 -39.16 -0.48
C LYS A 5 -58.22 -38.66 -1.90
N PHE A 6 -57.23 -38.03 -2.56
CA PHE A 6 -57.34 -37.66 -3.98
C PHE A 6 -57.41 -38.88 -4.88
N ARG A 7 -56.56 -39.90 -4.63
CA ARG A 7 -56.65 -41.17 -5.35
C ARG A 7 -58.02 -41.82 -5.16
N TYR A 8 -58.60 -41.81 -3.96
CA TYR A 8 -59.95 -42.34 -3.72
C TYR A 8 -61.05 -41.50 -4.39
N GLN A 9 -60.94 -40.17 -4.43
CA GLN A 9 -61.88 -39.32 -5.15
C GLN A 9 -61.77 -39.50 -6.67
N LEU A 10 -60.56 -39.64 -7.20
CA LEU A 10 -60.30 -39.90 -8.61
C LEU A 10 -60.81 -41.29 -8.99
N ILE A 11 -60.46 -42.32 -8.22
CA ILE A 11 -60.94 -43.71 -8.39
C ILE A 11 -62.46 -43.74 -8.26
N GLY A 12 -63.05 -43.04 -7.30
CA GLY A 12 -64.50 -42.95 -7.13
C GLY A 12 -65.19 -42.34 -8.35
N ARG A 13 -64.68 -41.23 -8.88
CA ARG A 13 -65.21 -40.60 -10.09
C ARG A 13 -65.03 -41.47 -11.34
N ILE A 14 -63.88 -42.14 -11.48
CA ILE A 14 -63.61 -43.09 -12.56
C ILE A 14 -64.54 -44.31 -12.46
N ALA A 15 -64.75 -44.85 -11.26
CA ALA A 15 -65.63 -45.99 -11.03
C ALA A 15 -67.10 -45.63 -11.32
N LEU A 16 -67.54 -44.43 -10.96
CA LEU A 16 -68.90 -43.95 -11.21
C LEU A 16 -69.13 -43.69 -12.71
N LEU A 17 -68.12 -43.16 -13.41
CA LEU A 17 -68.11 -43.04 -14.87
C LEU A 17 -68.15 -44.41 -15.54
N ALA A 18 -67.30 -45.35 -15.10
CA ALA A 18 -67.26 -46.72 -15.62
C ALA A 18 -68.59 -47.45 -15.39
N ALA A 19 -69.21 -47.30 -14.21
CA ALA A 19 -70.53 -47.85 -13.92
C ALA A 19 -71.61 -47.25 -14.82
N SER A 20 -71.58 -45.94 -15.06
CA SER A 20 -72.54 -45.25 -15.95
C SER A 20 -72.37 -45.69 -17.40
N ILE A 21 -71.13 -45.88 -17.87
CA ILE A 21 -70.81 -46.42 -19.20
C ILE A 21 -71.27 -47.88 -19.32
N PHE A 22 -71.04 -48.69 -18.29
CA PHE A 22 -71.49 -50.08 -18.27
C PHE A 22 -73.02 -50.18 -18.33
N LEU A 23 -73.72 -49.32 -17.58
CA LEU A 23 -75.19 -49.26 -17.57
C LEU A 23 -75.75 -48.77 -18.91
N LEU A 24 -75.08 -47.83 -19.57
CA LEU A 24 -75.40 -47.43 -20.94
C LEU A 24 -75.22 -48.60 -21.92
N ALA A 25 -74.13 -49.37 -21.78
CA ALA A 25 -73.83 -50.50 -22.65
C ALA A 25 -74.85 -51.64 -22.48
N THR A 26 -75.26 -51.99 -21.26
CA THR A 26 -76.28 -53.02 -21.03
C THR A 26 -77.65 -52.60 -21.56
N LEU A 27 -78.03 -51.32 -21.38
CA LEU A 27 -79.26 -50.77 -21.95
C LEU A 27 -79.23 -50.74 -23.48
N TYR A 28 -78.06 -50.61 -24.10
CA TYR A 28 -77.97 -50.62 -25.56
C TYR A 28 -78.51 -51.92 -26.17
N TYR A 29 -78.24 -53.07 -25.52
CA TYR A 29 -78.72 -54.40 -25.93
C TYR A 29 -80.21 -54.67 -25.64
N THR A 30 -80.92 -53.75 -24.98
CA THR A 30 -82.37 -53.86 -24.73
C THR A 30 -83.14 -52.89 -25.63
N ASP A 31 -84.14 -53.36 -26.39
CA ASP A 31 -84.82 -52.58 -27.44
C ASP A 31 -85.82 -51.52 -26.93
N SER A 32 -86.24 -51.56 -25.66
CA SER A 32 -87.47 -50.88 -25.21
C SER A 32 -87.29 -49.53 -24.47
N TYR A 33 -86.09 -48.95 -24.38
CA TYR A 33 -85.90 -47.71 -23.58
C TYR A 33 -84.97 -46.66 -24.23
N THR A 34 -85.42 -45.96 -25.26
CA THR A 34 -84.64 -44.90 -25.94
C THR A 34 -84.39 -43.66 -25.07
N PHE A 35 -85.36 -43.25 -24.24
CA PHE A 35 -85.24 -42.06 -23.39
C PHE A 35 -84.18 -42.21 -22.27
N THR A 36 -84.12 -43.37 -21.61
CA THR A 36 -83.11 -43.64 -20.58
C THR A 36 -81.70 -43.74 -21.15
N LYS A 37 -81.54 -44.25 -22.38
CA LYS A 37 -80.23 -44.24 -23.09
C LYS A 37 -79.71 -42.80 -23.25
N LEU A 38 -80.56 -41.86 -23.67
CA LEU A 38 -80.19 -40.44 -23.81
C LEU A 38 -79.85 -39.79 -22.46
N LEU A 39 -80.61 -40.11 -21.40
CA LEU A 39 -80.37 -39.56 -20.07
C LEU A 39 -79.02 -40.01 -19.49
N ILE A 40 -78.70 -41.31 -19.62
CA ILE A 40 -77.42 -41.86 -19.14
C ILE A 40 -76.26 -41.36 -19.98
N LEU A 41 -76.44 -41.19 -21.30
CA LEU A 41 -75.43 -40.57 -22.15
C LEU A 41 -75.10 -39.15 -21.69
N GLY A 42 -76.13 -38.33 -21.40
CA GLY A 42 -75.93 -36.99 -20.84
C GLY A 42 -75.18 -37.01 -19.50
N LEU A 43 -75.51 -37.98 -18.64
CA LEU A 43 -74.84 -38.17 -17.35
C LEU A 43 -73.36 -38.57 -17.49
N VAL A 44 -73.02 -39.43 -18.46
CA VAL A 44 -71.62 -39.78 -18.77
C VAL A 44 -70.84 -38.55 -19.26
N VAL A 45 -71.43 -37.73 -20.14
CA VAL A 45 -70.79 -36.50 -20.63
C VAL A 45 -70.53 -35.52 -19.49
N VAL A 46 -71.52 -35.30 -18.61
CA VAL A 46 -71.37 -34.43 -17.44
C VAL A 46 -70.28 -34.93 -16.49
N GLN A 47 -70.24 -36.24 -16.22
CA GLN A 47 -69.20 -36.84 -15.39
C GLN A 47 -67.81 -36.71 -16.01
N GLY A 48 -67.69 -36.90 -17.33
CA GLY A 48 -66.45 -36.69 -18.08
C GLY A 48 -65.96 -35.25 -17.98
N TYR A 49 -66.87 -34.27 -18.14
CA TYR A 49 -66.57 -32.85 -17.98
C TYR A 49 -66.05 -32.51 -16.58
N TYR A 50 -66.73 -32.99 -15.52
CA TYR A 50 -66.29 -32.77 -14.15
C TYR A 50 -64.93 -33.43 -13.84
N LEU A 51 -64.63 -34.58 -14.44
CA LEU A 51 -63.33 -35.25 -14.29
C LEU A 51 -62.22 -34.47 -15.00
N TYR A 52 -62.46 -34.02 -16.23
CA TYR A 52 -61.53 -33.19 -17.01
C TYR A 52 -61.19 -31.91 -16.25
N HIS A 53 -62.20 -31.14 -15.83
CA HIS A 53 -61.99 -29.87 -15.16
C HIS A 53 -61.28 -30.01 -13.80
N PHE A 54 -61.48 -31.14 -13.11
CA PHE A 54 -60.78 -31.45 -11.87
C PHE A 54 -59.27 -31.68 -12.09
N LEU A 55 -58.89 -32.39 -13.16
CA LEU A 55 -57.48 -32.60 -13.53
C LEU A 55 -56.82 -31.33 -14.05
N GLU A 56 -57.52 -30.59 -14.90
CA GLU A 56 -57.02 -29.35 -15.52
C GLU A 56 -56.71 -28.28 -14.47
N LYS A 57 -57.56 -28.13 -13.44
CA LYS A 57 -57.32 -27.20 -12.34
C LYS A 57 -55.99 -27.48 -11.64
N SER A 58 -55.71 -28.73 -11.29
CA SER A 58 -54.43 -29.08 -10.62
C SER A 58 -53.23 -28.78 -11.51
N ASN A 59 -53.33 -29.05 -12.81
CA ASN A 59 -52.22 -28.82 -13.75
C ASN A 59 -51.94 -27.32 -13.93
N ARG A 60 -53.00 -26.49 -14.02
CA ARG A 60 -52.86 -25.04 -14.16
C ARG A 60 -52.15 -24.40 -12.95
N GLU A 61 -52.41 -24.88 -11.75
CA GLU A 61 -51.79 -24.36 -10.52
C GLU A 61 -50.29 -24.71 -10.43
N ILE A 62 -49.89 -25.92 -10.85
CA ILE A 62 -48.48 -26.32 -10.95
C ILE A 62 -47.75 -25.49 -12.00
N ILE A 63 -48.37 -25.29 -13.17
CA ILE A 63 -47.80 -24.44 -14.22
C ILE A 63 -47.64 -23.01 -13.71
N GLY A 64 -48.66 -22.46 -13.03
CA GLY A 64 -48.57 -21.14 -12.42
C GLY A 64 -47.46 -21.05 -11.37
N PHE A 65 -47.24 -22.10 -10.59
CA PHE A 65 -46.16 -22.15 -9.60
C PHE A 65 -44.79 -22.14 -10.29
N LEU A 66 -44.58 -23.00 -11.30
CA LEU A 66 -43.33 -23.04 -12.04
C LEU A 66 -43.05 -21.73 -12.78
N GLN A 67 -44.08 -21.10 -13.35
CA GLN A 67 -43.98 -19.78 -13.96
C GLN A 67 -43.61 -18.71 -12.93
N SER A 68 -44.19 -18.74 -11.72
CA SER A 68 -43.82 -17.77 -10.68
C SER A 68 -42.35 -17.88 -10.25
N ILE A 69 -41.75 -19.07 -10.31
CA ILE A 69 -40.30 -19.28 -10.12
C ILE A 69 -39.51 -18.78 -11.32
N GLU A 70 -39.91 -19.12 -12.54
CA GLU A 70 -39.21 -18.73 -13.77
C GLU A 70 -39.15 -17.20 -13.95
N TRP A 71 -40.23 -16.50 -13.62
CA TRP A 71 -40.36 -15.05 -13.76
C TRP A 71 -40.01 -14.27 -12.49
N ASP A 72 -39.47 -14.93 -11.44
CA ASP A 72 -39.14 -14.32 -10.14
C ASP A 72 -40.32 -13.57 -9.46
N ASP A 73 -41.57 -13.92 -9.80
CA ASP A 73 -42.79 -13.34 -9.26
C ASP A 73 -43.30 -14.13 -8.05
N PHE A 74 -42.62 -13.97 -6.93
CA PHE A 74 -42.99 -14.62 -5.69
C PHE A 74 -44.17 -13.96 -4.98
N SER A 75 -44.90 -12.99 -5.56
CA SER A 75 -45.98 -12.27 -4.88
C SER A 75 -47.23 -13.14 -4.64
N HIS A 76 -47.39 -14.19 -5.44
CA HIS A 76 -48.51 -15.12 -5.39
C HIS A 76 -48.50 -15.97 -4.11
N THR A 77 -49.69 -16.24 -3.56
CA THR A 77 -49.88 -17.18 -2.46
C THR A 77 -51.00 -18.14 -2.79
N TYR A 78 -50.75 -19.43 -2.57
CA TYR A 78 -51.75 -20.46 -2.81
C TYR A 78 -52.67 -20.57 -1.59
N PRO A 79 -54.00 -20.69 -1.79
CA PRO A 79 -54.95 -20.73 -0.68
C PRO A 79 -54.79 -22.03 0.13
N GLU A 80 -54.49 -21.89 1.43
CA GLU A 80 -54.55 -22.98 2.40
C GLU A 80 -56.02 -23.32 2.71
N ARG A 81 -56.64 -24.23 1.93
CA ARG A 81 -57.95 -24.74 2.29
C ARG A 81 -57.79 -25.81 3.37
N ARG A 82 -58.59 -25.75 4.43
CA ARG A 82 -58.56 -26.70 5.56
C ARG A 82 -59.48 -27.91 5.33
N GLU A 83 -59.47 -28.51 4.14
CA GLU A 83 -60.33 -29.67 3.81
C GLU A 83 -59.58 -31.02 3.84
N GLY A 84 -58.28 -30.99 4.16
CA GLY A 84 -57.45 -32.19 4.29
C GLY A 84 -57.32 -32.96 2.98
N SER A 85 -57.27 -32.24 1.86
CA SER A 85 -57.06 -32.80 0.52
C SER A 85 -55.56 -32.89 0.21
N SER A 86 -55.16 -33.72 -0.77
CA SER A 86 -53.75 -33.75 -1.23
C SER A 86 -53.29 -32.43 -1.84
N LEU A 87 -54.24 -31.61 -2.32
CA LEU A 87 -53.95 -30.31 -2.91
C LEU A 87 -53.57 -29.30 -1.83
N ASP A 88 -54.10 -29.44 -0.61
CA ASP A 88 -53.75 -28.57 0.52
C ASP A 88 -52.31 -28.83 0.99
N GLU A 89 -51.89 -30.10 0.99
CA GLU A 89 -50.50 -30.51 1.28
C GLU A 89 -49.55 -29.95 0.21
N LEU A 90 -49.93 -30.00 -1.08
CA LEU A 90 -49.17 -29.42 -2.19
C LEU A 90 -49.08 -27.88 -2.10
N TYR A 91 -50.18 -27.19 -1.80
CA TYR A 91 -50.18 -25.73 -1.65
C TYR A 91 -49.36 -25.27 -0.45
N ALA A 92 -49.39 -26.01 0.66
CA ALA A 92 -48.54 -25.75 1.81
C ALA A 92 -47.05 -25.86 1.43
N GLU A 93 -46.67 -26.88 0.66
CA GLU A 93 -45.31 -27.02 0.14
C GLU A 93 -44.94 -25.88 -0.83
N PHE A 94 -45.81 -25.51 -1.76
CA PHE A 94 -45.59 -24.37 -2.67
C PHE A 94 -45.35 -23.06 -1.89
N ASN A 95 -46.20 -22.77 -0.91
CA ASN A 95 -46.05 -21.59 -0.06
C ASN A 95 -44.77 -21.64 0.77
N SER A 96 -44.36 -22.84 1.23
CA SER A 96 -43.09 -23.03 1.94
C SER A 96 -41.88 -22.70 1.07
N VAL A 97 -41.87 -23.20 -0.18
CA VAL A 97 -40.82 -22.91 -1.16
C VAL A 97 -40.78 -21.41 -1.50
N ILE A 98 -41.93 -20.79 -1.80
CA ILE A 98 -42.04 -19.36 -2.07
C ILE A 98 -41.49 -18.54 -0.91
N ARG A 99 -41.84 -18.89 0.33
CA ARG A 99 -41.31 -18.23 1.54
C ARG A 99 -39.79 -18.37 1.62
N LYS A 100 -39.24 -19.56 1.38
CA LYS A 100 -37.79 -19.79 1.40
C LYS A 100 -37.05 -18.95 0.33
N PHE A 101 -37.59 -18.87 -0.88
CA PHE A 101 -37.03 -18.01 -1.93
C PHE A 101 -37.09 -16.52 -1.59
N ARG A 102 -38.22 -16.06 -1.02
CA ARG A 102 -38.35 -14.67 -0.53
C ARG A 102 -37.31 -14.37 0.55
N GLU A 103 -37.10 -15.27 1.50
CA GLU A 103 -36.05 -15.15 2.53
C GLU A 103 -34.65 -15.05 1.91
N ILE A 104 -34.28 -15.97 1.02
CA ILE A 104 -32.96 -15.98 0.36
C ILE A 104 -32.74 -14.69 -0.44
N ARG A 105 -33.77 -14.20 -1.15
CA ARG A 105 -33.71 -12.95 -1.91
C ARG A 105 -33.54 -11.75 -0.99
N ALA A 106 -34.31 -11.69 0.09
CA ALA A 106 -34.19 -10.61 1.07
C ALA A 106 -32.81 -10.61 1.73
N GLU A 107 -32.26 -11.78 2.07
CA GLU A 107 -30.92 -11.93 2.60
C GLU A 107 -29.85 -11.49 1.58
N LYS A 108 -29.98 -11.90 0.32
CA LYS A 108 -29.05 -11.49 -0.75
C LYS A 108 -29.09 -9.98 -0.99
N GLU A 109 -30.27 -9.38 -1.03
CA GLU A 109 -30.44 -7.93 -1.18
C GLU A 109 -29.87 -7.18 0.03
N ALA A 110 -30.14 -7.66 1.26
CA ALA A 110 -29.58 -7.10 2.48
C ALA A 110 -28.04 -7.16 2.47
N HIS A 111 -27.46 -8.31 2.09
CA HIS A 111 -26.00 -8.45 1.92
C HIS A 111 -25.45 -7.50 0.86
N TYR A 112 -26.12 -7.36 -0.28
CA TYR A 112 -25.71 -6.44 -1.33
C TYR A 112 -25.71 -4.98 -0.85
N GLN A 113 -26.78 -4.54 -0.16
CA GLN A 113 -26.86 -3.20 0.41
C GLN A 113 -25.82 -2.98 1.51
N TYR A 114 -25.55 -4.00 2.34
CA TYR A 114 -24.49 -3.95 3.35
C TYR A 114 -23.12 -3.72 2.73
N LEU A 115 -22.72 -4.52 1.74
CA LEU A 115 -21.45 -4.36 1.02
C LEU A 115 -21.36 -3.01 0.30
N LYS A 116 -22.44 -2.59 -0.36
CA LYS A 116 -22.52 -1.27 -1.02
C LYS A 116 -22.32 -0.13 -0.02
N THR A 117 -22.91 -0.24 1.17
CA THR A 117 -22.79 0.77 2.23
C THR A 117 -21.37 0.87 2.75
N ILE A 118 -20.70 -0.27 2.97
CA ILE A 118 -19.27 -0.30 3.33
C ILE A 118 -18.45 0.43 2.27
N VAL A 119 -18.57 0.04 1.00
CA VAL A 119 -17.82 0.66 -0.10
C VAL A 119 -18.08 2.17 -0.16
N GLN A 120 -19.31 2.62 0.08
CA GLN A 120 -19.66 4.04 0.07
C GLN A 120 -19.14 4.83 1.28
N HIS A 121 -18.89 4.23 2.44
CA HIS A 121 -18.46 4.94 3.66
C HIS A 121 -16.99 4.72 4.04
N VAL A 122 -16.29 3.80 3.38
CA VAL A 122 -14.84 3.67 3.53
C VAL A 122 -14.17 4.98 3.13
N GLY A 123 -13.27 5.49 3.98
CA GLY A 123 -12.56 6.76 3.78
C GLY A 123 -11.55 6.76 2.62
N ILE A 124 -11.26 5.58 2.05
CA ILE A 124 -10.43 5.42 0.86
C ILE A 124 -11.30 5.58 -0.39
N GLY A 125 -10.85 6.35 -1.37
CA GLY A 125 -11.52 6.48 -2.65
C GLY A 125 -11.43 5.19 -3.46
N ILE A 126 -12.57 4.65 -3.89
CA ILE A 126 -12.65 3.43 -4.70
C ILE A 126 -13.25 3.78 -6.05
N ILE A 127 -12.58 3.38 -7.13
CA ILE A 127 -13.04 3.52 -8.51
C ILE A 127 -12.86 2.17 -9.21
N THR A 128 -13.91 1.66 -9.86
CA THR A 128 -13.79 0.51 -10.76
C THR A 128 -14.17 0.91 -12.18
N PHE A 129 -13.39 0.46 -13.16
CA PHE A 129 -13.68 0.72 -14.57
C PHE A 129 -13.27 -0.44 -15.47
N GLU A 130 -13.91 -0.55 -16.63
CA GLU A 130 -13.59 -1.54 -17.67
C GLU A 130 -12.38 -1.11 -18.51
N LYS A 131 -11.83 -2.01 -19.34
CA LYS A 131 -10.75 -1.66 -20.31
C LYS A 131 -11.07 -0.46 -21.21
N SER A 132 -12.35 -0.20 -21.49
CA SER A 132 -12.82 0.98 -22.25
C SER A 132 -12.64 2.32 -21.50
N GLY A 133 -12.41 2.25 -20.19
CA GLY A 133 -12.39 3.39 -19.27
C GLY A 133 -13.76 3.76 -18.72
N GLU A 134 -14.82 2.99 -19.01
CA GLU A 134 -16.16 3.19 -18.45
C GLU A 134 -16.19 2.82 -16.96
N VAL A 135 -16.66 3.74 -16.13
CA VAL A 135 -16.67 3.62 -14.67
C VAL A 135 -17.93 2.88 -14.22
N GLN A 136 -17.74 1.78 -13.49
CA GLN A 136 -18.81 0.94 -12.94
C GLN A 136 -19.15 1.37 -11.51
N ILE A 137 -18.15 1.62 -10.67
CA ILE A 137 -18.34 2.04 -9.28
C ILE A 137 -17.44 3.23 -8.98
N ILE A 138 -18.01 4.23 -8.30
CA ILE A 138 -17.26 5.29 -7.64
C ILE A 138 -17.90 5.52 -6.25
N ASN A 139 -17.09 5.51 -5.20
CA ASN A 139 -17.59 5.73 -3.84
C ASN A 139 -17.67 7.22 -3.47
N SER A 140 -18.20 7.52 -2.27
CA SER A 140 -18.33 8.89 -1.79
C SER A 140 -16.95 9.55 -1.57
N ALA A 141 -15.99 8.81 -1.02
CA ALA A 141 -14.63 9.29 -0.79
C ALA A 141 -13.92 9.68 -2.09
N ALA A 142 -13.97 8.85 -3.13
CA ALA A 142 -13.39 9.15 -4.44
C ALA A 142 -14.04 10.39 -5.09
N ARG A 143 -15.36 10.53 -4.98
CA ARG A 143 -16.08 11.72 -5.46
C ARG A 143 -15.64 13.00 -4.74
N SER A 144 -15.49 12.93 -3.42
CA SER A 144 -15.05 14.06 -2.59
C SER A 144 -13.59 14.43 -2.84
N LEU A 145 -12.71 13.43 -2.97
CA LEU A 145 -11.29 13.62 -3.26
C LEU A 145 -11.08 14.25 -4.63
N LEU A 146 -11.77 13.75 -5.66
CA LEU A 146 -11.63 14.22 -7.04
C LEU A 146 -12.52 15.44 -7.38
N GLY A 147 -13.40 15.87 -6.47
CA GLY A 147 -14.32 16.98 -6.71
C GLY A 147 -15.39 16.71 -7.78
N VAL A 148 -15.70 15.45 -8.07
CA VAL A 148 -16.66 15.06 -9.13
C VAL A 148 -17.98 14.58 -8.55
N LYS A 149 -19.11 15.09 -9.08
CA LYS A 149 -20.44 14.60 -8.69
C LYS A 149 -20.78 13.28 -9.38
N HIS A 150 -20.46 13.18 -10.67
CA HIS A 150 -20.72 12.02 -11.51
C HIS A 150 -19.51 11.76 -12.41
N LEU A 151 -19.09 10.50 -12.49
CA LEU A 151 -17.98 10.09 -13.33
C LEU A 151 -18.44 8.88 -14.16
N LYS A 152 -18.61 9.05 -15.46
CA LYS A 152 -18.99 7.96 -16.38
C LYS A 152 -17.77 7.32 -17.03
N ASN A 153 -16.72 8.11 -17.27
CA ASN A 153 -15.51 7.62 -17.89
C ASN A 153 -14.28 8.27 -17.27
N ILE A 154 -13.21 7.50 -17.05
CA ILE A 154 -11.96 7.99 -16.45
C ILE A 154 -11.33 9.14 -17.23
N LYS A 155 -11.57 9.25 -18.56
CA LYS A 155 -11.06 10.35 -19.40
C LYS A 155 -11.60 11.71 -18.97
N GLN A 156 -12.70 11.77 -18.23
CA GLN A 156 -13.25 13.02 -17.70
C GLN A 156 -12.34 13.62 -16.60
N LEU A 157 -11.52 12.80 -15.94
CA LEU A 157 -10.58 13.25 -14.92
C LEU A 157 -9.37 14.00 -15.50
N ARG A 158 -9.20 14.04 -16.82
CA ARG A 158 -8.13 14.80 -17.49
C ARG A 158 -8.17 16.29 -17.17
N VAL A 159 -9.37 16.82 -16.93
CA VAL A 159 -9.58 18.23 -16.55
C VAL A 159 -8.98 18.52 -15.17
N ILE A 160 -8.91 17.51 -14.29
CA ILE A 160 -8.35 17.65 -12.94
C ILE A 160 -6.85 17.37 -12.96
N SER A 161 -6.44 16.27 -13.60
CA SER A 161 -5.04 15.89 -13.70
C SER A 161 -4.83 14.87 -14.83
N GLU A 162 -4.10 15.26 -15.87
CA GLU A 162 -3.64 14.33 -16.91
C GLU A 162 -2.71 13.25 -16.34
N PRO A 163 -1.75 13.56 -15.43
CA PRO A 163 -0.94 12.54 -14.75
C PRO A 163 -1.78 11.47 -14.06
N LEU A 164 -2.86 11.86 -13.38
CA LEU A 164 -3.75 10.90 -12.72
C LEU A 164 -4.36 9.91 -13.72
N VAL A 165 -4.87 10.40 -14.86
CA VAL A 165 -5.48 9.53 -15.87
C VAL A 165 -4.47 8.56 -16.47
N GLN A 166 -3.23 8.99 -16.65
CA GLN A 166 -2.17 8.14 -17.18
C GLN A 166 -1.83 7.01 -16.20
N VAL A 167 -1.63 7.36 -14.93
CA VAL A 167 -1.38 6.39 -13.85
C VAL A 167 -2.54 5.40 -13.76
N LEU A 168 -3.79 5.85 -13.73
CA LEU A 168 -4.95 4.96 -13.69
C LEU A 168 -4.95 3.93 -14.83
N LYS A 169 -4.50 4.30 -16.03
CA LYS A 169 -4.42 3.38 -17.19
C LYS A 169 -3.23 2.44 -17.14
N GLU A 170 -2.05 2.93 -16.81
CA GLU A 170 -0.79 2.20 -16.92
C GLU A 170 -0.51 1.29 -15.72
N LEU A 171 -1.02 1.63 -14.53
CA LEU A 171 -0.67 0.91 -13.30
C LEU A 171 -1.14 -0.54 -13.35
N ARG A 172 -0.23 -1.51 -13.33
CA ARG A 172 -0.61 -2.94 -13.33
C ARG A 172 -1.00 -3.42 -11.93
N THR A 173 -1.56 -4.63 -11.86
CA THR A 173 -1.90 -5.28 -10.58
C THR A 173 -0.71 -5.28 -9.62
N GLY A 174 -0.93 -4.79 -8.40
CA GLY A 174 0.10 -4.69 -7.35
C GLY A 174 0.99 -3.44 -7.46
N GLY A 175 0.82 -2.64 -8.52
CA GLY A 175 1.49 -1.36 -8.67
C GLY A 175 0.94 -0.30 -7.71
N ARG A 176 1.84 0.54 -7.20
CA ARG A 176 1.54 1.71 -6.38
C ARG A 176 2.24 2.92 -7.00
N ASP A 177 1.55 4.05 -7.04
CA ASP A 177 2.14 5.31 -7.50
C ASP A 177 1.64 6.49 -6.65
N LEU A 178 2.36 7.61 -6.72
CA LEU A 178 2.03 8.86 -6.05
C LEU A 178 1.72 9.92 -7.10
N VAL A 179 0.52 10.47 -7.03
CA VAL A 179 0.04 11.47 -7.99
C VAL A 179 -0.30 12.75 -7.24
N LYS A 180 0.27 13.86 -7.69
CA LYS A 180 -0.15 15.19 -7.24
C LYS A 180 -1.32 15.68 -8.08
N ILE A 181 -2.35 16.18 -7.41
CA ILE A 181 -3.48 16.85 -8.06
C ILE A 181 -3.72 18.21 -7.41
N THR A 182 -4.15 19.17 -8.20
CA THR A 182 -4.55 20.49 -7.71
C THR A 182 -6.06 20.51 -7.53
N LYS A 183 -6.51 20.75 -6.30
CA LYS A 183 -7.92 20.87 -5.96
C LYS A 183 -8.25 22.35 -5.87
N SER A 184 -9.07 22.85 -6.79
CA SER A 184 -9.63 24.21 -6.77
C SER A 184 -8.56 25.31 -6.60
N ASP A 185 -7.82 25.61 -7.68
CA ASP A 185 -6.86 26.72 -7.87
C ASP A 185 -5.75 26.99 -6.83
N GLU A 186 -5.75 26.45 -5.60
CA GLU A 186 -4.69 26.74 -4.61
C GLU A 186 -4.23 25.53 -3.76
N ASP A 187 -5.04 24.47 -3.56
CA ASP A 187 -4.63 23.34 -2.72
C ASP A 187 -4.07 22.17 -3.54
N GLU A 188 -2.75 21.99 -3.51
CA GLU A 188 -2.11 20.76 -3.98
C GLU A 188 -2.30 19.63 -2.97
N ILE A 189 -2.81 18.48 -3.42
CA ILE A 189 -2.91 17.28 -2.59
C ILE A 189 -2.14 16.12 -3.23
N GLN A 190 -1.48 15.34 -2.39
CA GLN A 190 -0.78 14.15 -2.81
C GLN A 190 -1.62 12.89 -2.58
N LEU A 191 -1.89 12.18 -3.67
CA LEU A 191 -2.70 10.97 -3.69
C LEU A 191 -1.82 9.72 -3.87
N ALA A 192 -2.00 8.74 -2.99
CA ALA A 192 -1.50 7.40 -3.21
C ALA A 192 -2.53 6.59 -4.01
N VAL A 193 -2.11 6.05 -5.15
CA VAL A 193 -2.94 5.27 -6.06
C VAL A 193 -2.46 3.82 -6.10
N TYR A 194 -3.39 2.89 -5.94
CA TYR A 194 -3.12 1.45 -5.99
C TYR A 194 -4.10 0.76 -6.93
N ALA A 195 -3.62 -0.18 -7.75
CA ALA A 195 -4.41 -0.86 -8.76
C ALA A 195 -4.40 -2.38 -8.62
N ILE A 196 -5.59 -2.97 -8.80
CA ILE A 196 -5.79 -4.41 -8.98
C ILE A 196 -6.62 -4.61 -10.25
N GLU A 197 -6.19 -5.49 -11.14
CA GLU A 197 -6.99 -5.96 -12.26
C GLU A 197 -7.75 -7.23 -11.85
N LEU A 198 -9.04 -7.26 -12.15
CA LEU A 198 -9.97 -8.33 -11.78
C LEU A 198 -10.64 -8.82 -13.05
N SER A 199 -10.86 -10.14 -13.15
CA SER A 199 -11.67 -10.73 -14.21
C SER A 199 -12.91 -11.36 -13.61
N LEU A 200 -14.10 -10.90 -14.01
CA LEU A 200 -15.38 -11.39 -13.52
C LEU A 200 -16.30 -11.66 -14.70
N GLN A 201 -16.81 -12.90 -14.81
CA GLN A 201 -17.71 -13.32 -15.90
C GLN A 201 -17.15 -13.04 -17.32
N GLY A 202 -15.83 -13.14 -17.50
CA GLY A 202 -15.16 -12.90 -18.79
C GLY A 202 -14.93 -11.42 -19.13
N LYS A 203 -15.30 -10.49 -18.24
CA LYS A 203 -14.98 -9.07 -18.35
C LYS A 203 -13.82 -8.70 -17.42
N GLU A 204 -12.88 -7.94 -17.97
CA GLU A 204 -11.76 -7.40 -17.19
C GLU A 204 -12.08 -5.99 -16.67
N PHE A 205 -11.94 -5.85 -15.36
CA PHE A 205 -12.15 -4.61 -14.62
C PHE A 205 -10.86 -4.22 -13.92
N LYS A 206 -10.68 -2.92 -13.72
CA LYS A 206 -9.60 -2.38 -12.91
C LYS A 206 -10.19 -1.72 -11.69
N LEU A 207 -9.78 -2.17 -10.50
CA LEU A 207 -10.13 -1.56 -9.22
C LEU A 207 -8.97 -0.68 -8.79
N ILE A 208 -9.26 0.59 -8.60
CA ILE A 208 -8.33 1.58 -8.10
C ILE A 208 -8.75 2.02 -6.70
N SER A 209 -7.77 2.02 -5.80
CA SER A 209 -7.85 2.66 -4.50
C SER A 209 -7.03 3.95 -4.50
N ILE A 210 -7.62 5.04 -4.01
CA ILE A 210 -7.03 6.39 -3.96
C ILE A 210 -7.12 6.88 -2.52
N GLN A 211 -5.99 7.28 -1.94
CA GLN A 211 -5.91 7.81 -0.58
C GLN A 211 -5.20 9.16 -0.59
N ASN A 212 -5.74 10.14 0.12
CA ASN A 212 -5.01 11.38 0.42
C ASN A 212 -3.98 11.08 1.50
N ILE A 213 -2.71 11.36 1.23
CA ILE A 213 -1.60 11.17 2.17
C ILE A 213 -0.89 12.49 2.51
N GLN A 214 -1.48 13.63 2.12
CA GLN A 214 -0.88 14.95 2.31
C GLN A 214 -0.64 15.25 3.78
N SER A 215 -1.64 15.04 4.64
CA SER A 215 -1.55 15.28 6.08
C SER A 215 -0.47 14.44 6.75
N GLU A 216 -0.38 13.16 6.39
CA GLU A 216 0.58 12.22 6.93
C GLU A 216 2.00 12.54 6.46
N LEU A 217 2.13 13.02 5.22
CA LEU A 217 3.41 13.51 4.70
C LEU A 217 3.84 14.79 5.41
N GLU A 218 2.95 15.77 5.55
CA GLU A 218 3.22 17.03 6.25
C GLU A 218 3.60 16.80 7.71
N GLU A 219 2.93 15.87 8.40
CA GLU A 219 3.30 15.49 9.77
C GLU A 219 4.70 14.90 9.82
N LYS A 220 5.04 13.99 8.89
CA LYS A 220 6.38 13.40 8.80
C LYS A 220 7.45 14.42 8.44
N GLU A 221 7.14 15.38 7.57
CA GLU A 221 8.02 16.48 7.22
C GLU A 221 8.23 17.41 8.41
N MET A 222 7.17 17.80 9.11
CA MET A 222 7.24 18.63 10.31
C MET A 222 8.05 17.94 11.43
N GLU A 223 7.82 16.65 11.66
CA GLU A 223 8.60 15.85 12.61
C GLU A 223 10.09 15.87 12.26
N ALA A 224 10.42 15.65 10.98
CA ALA A 224 11.79 15.73 10.49
C ALA A 224 12.38 17.15 10.67
N TRP A 225 11.61 18.20 10.33
CA TRP A 225 12.01 19.60 10.50
C TRP A 225 12.26 19.97 11.97
N GLN A 226 11.38 19.58 12.88
CA GLN A 226 11.56 19.81 14.31
C GLN A 226 12.80 19.10 14.85
N ASN A 227 13.03 17.86 14.40
CA ASN A 227 14.24 17.12 14.77
C ASN A 227 15.50 17.84 14.25
N LEU A 228 15.49 18.35 13.02
CA LEU A 228 16.59 19.13 12.47
C LEU A 228 16.82 20.43 13.26
N ILE A 229 15.77 21.20 13.55
CA ILE A 229 15.88 22.44 14.34
C ILE A 229 16.46 22.16 15.72
N ARG A 230 16.04 21.08 16.38
CA ARG A 230 16.55 20.70 17.70
C ARG A 230 18.05 20.42 17.65
N VAL A 231 18.50 19.66 16.65
CA VAL A 231 19.93 19.35 16.46
C VAL A 231 20.74 20.61 16.14
N LEU A 232 20.26 21.44 15.21
CA LEU A 232 20.89 22.72 14.86
C LEU A 232 21.02 23.63 16.08
N THR A 233 19.95 23.77 16.86
CA THR A 233 19.93 24.61 18.06
C THR A 233 20.93 24.10 19.09
N HIS A 234 20.95 22.79 19.34
CA HIS A 234 21.89 22.20 20.28
C HIS A 234 23.35 22.44 19.85
N GLU A 235 23.68 22.25 18.58
CA GLU A 235 25.06 22.38 18.11
C GLU A 235 25.54 23.84 18.04
N ILE A 236 24.65 24.76 17.65
CA ILE A 236 24.92 26.19 17.70
C ILE A 236 25.14 26.63 19.16
N MET A 237 24.24 26.28 20.08
CA MET A 237 24.34 26.69 21.48
C MET A 237 25.57 26.09 22.17
N ASN A 238 25.94 24.85 21.86
CA ASN A 238 27.13 24.19 22.40
C ASN A 238 28.45 24.85 21.96
N SER A 239 28.44 25.51 20.80
CA SER A 239 29.61 26.23 20.30
C SER A 239 29.61 27.70 20.74
N VAL A 240 28.46 28.38 20.62
CA VAL A 240 28.32 29.81 20.91
C VAL A 240 28.41 30.12 22.40
N THR A 241 27.84 29.28 23.28
CA THR A 241 27.82 29.57 24.73
C THR A 241 29.22 29.64 25.34
N PRO A 242 30.12 28.65 25.11
CA PRO A 242 31.50 28.75 25.62
C PRO A 242 32.29 29.88 24.98
N ILE A 243 32.10 30.16 23.68
CA ILE A 243 32.76 31.27 22.99
C ILE A 243 32.40 32.60 23.66
N SER A 244 31.10 32.86 23.84
CA SER A 244 30.61 34.10 24.43
C SER A 244 31.06 34.25 25.89
N SER A 245 30.95 33.19 26.68
CA SER A 245 31.36 33.23 28.10
C SER A 245 32.87 33.47 28.24
N LEU A 246 33.71 32.74 27.51
CA LEU A 246 35.17 32.88 27.60
C LEU A 246 35.64 34.22 27.03
N ALA A 247 35.05 34.68 25.93
CA ALA A 247 35.38 35.98 25.36
C ALA A 247 35.06 37.12 26.34
N ARG A 248 33.91 37.05 27.03
CA ARG A 248 33.53 38.03 28.06
C ARG A 248 34.45 37.97 29.28
N THR A 249 34.88 36.78 29.71
CA THR A 249 35.85 36.66 30.80
C THR A 249 37.18 37.30 30.43
N VAL A 250 37.69 36.99 29.23
CA VAL A 250 38.93 37.57 28.71
C VAL A 250 38.82 39.10 28.58
N GLU A 251 37.70 39.59 28.06
CA GLU A 251 37.43 41.03 27.92
C GLU A 251 37.40 41.74 29.28
N ALA A 252 36.68 41.19 30.27
CA ALA A 252 36.57 41.78 31.60
C ALA A 252 37.91 41.82 32.34
N GLU A 253 38.70 40.75 32.28
CA GLU A 253 40.04 40.70 32.89
C GLU A 253 41.00 41.69 32.22
N MET A 254 40.93 41.82 30.88
CA MET A 254 41.74 42.82 30.16
C MET A 254 41.31 44.26 30.47
N GLU A 255 40.01 44.53 30.60
CA GLU A 255 39.48 45.85 30.95
C GLU A 255 39.94 46.28 32.35
N GLU A 256 39.90 45.36 33.32
CA GLU A 256 40.41 45.59 34.68
C GLU A 256 41.91 45.96 34.67
N TRP A 257 42.72 45.31 33.84
CA TRP A 257 44.15 45.63 33.71
C TRP A 257 44.40 47.00 33.09
N LEU A 258 43.59 47.36 32.09
CA LEU A 258 43.65 48.66 31.40
C LEU A 258 43.22 49.81 32.33
N GLU A 259 42.18 49.62 33.14
CA GLU A 259 41.67 50.63 34.08
C GLU A 259 42.58 50.83 35.29
N ASN A 260 43.14 49.74 35.84
CA ASN A 260 44.02 49.80 37.01
C ASN A 260 45.45 50.27 36.67
N GLY A 261 45.74 50.50 35.38
CA GLY A 261 47.06 50.93 34.92
C GLY A 261 48.16 49.93 35.28
N GLN A 262 47.84 48.62 35.31
CA GLN A 262 48.83 47.59 35.61
C GLN A 262 49.95 47.63 34.55
N ASP A 263 51.19 47.70 35.03
CA ASP A 263 52.36 47.58 34.18
C ASP A 263 52.37 46.19 33.54
N ILE A 264 52.49 46.12 32.20
CA ILE A 264 52.46 44.87 31.40
C ILE A 264 53.46 43.83 31.94
N ASN A 265 54.49 44.30 32.66
CA ASN A 265 55.51 43.50 33.33
C ASN A 265 55.04 42.74 34.59
N GLN A 266 53.79 42.93 35.06
CA GLN A 266 53.22 42.26 36.25
C GLN A 266 52.26 41.12 35.92
N ILE A 267 52.03 40.81 34.63
CA ILE A 267 51.21 39.68 34.22
C ILE A 267 51.94 38.39 34.61
N THR A 268 51.31 37.53 35.41
CA THR A 268 51.90 36.24 35.79
C THR A 268 51.80 35.24 34.64
N ASN A 269 52.73 34.28 34.58
CA ASN A 269 52.68 33.22 33.59
C ASN A 269 51.36 32.41 33.65
N ASP A 270 50.81 32.21 34.85
CA ASP A 270 49.54 31.51 35.05
C ASP A 270 48.37 32.24 34.35
N GLN A 271 48.33 33.58 34.43
CA GLN A 271 47.30 34.38 33.74
C GLN A 271 47.44 34.25 32.22
N VAL A 272 48.67 34.34 31.69
CA VAL A 272 48.93 34.15 30.25
C VAL A 272 48.48 32.75 29.79
N GLU A 273 48.68 31.73 30.62
CA GLU A 273 48.23 30.36 30.33
C GLU A 273 46.69 30.26 30.31
N ASP A 274 45.99 30.91 31.25
CA ASP A 274 44.53 30.97 31.27
C ASP A 274 43.95 31.69 30.04
N PHE A 275 44.53 32.83 29.63
CA PHE A 275 44.16 33.53 28.39
C PHE A 275 44.39 32.64 27.17
N HIS A 276 45.55 31.98 27.10
CA HIS A 276 45.86 31.08 26.00
C HIS A 276 44.85 29.92 25.93
N MET A 277 44.50 29.30 27.06
CA MET A 277 43.48 28.26 27.12
C MET A 277 42.09 28.75 26.71
N ALA A 278 41.69 29.94 27.14
CA ALA A 278 40.42 30.56 26.77
C ALA A 278 40.35 30.86 25.26
N LEU A 279 41.38 31.52 24.72
CA LEU A 279 41.49 31.85 23.30
C LEU A 279 41.58 30.59 22.42
N HIS A 280 42.35 29.59 22.83
CA HIS A 280 42.43 28.31 22.14
C HIS A 280 41.08 27.59 22.12
N THR A 281 40.33 27.64 23.22
CA THR A 281 38.97 27.05 23.28
C THR A 281 38.00 27.80 22.39
N ILE A 282 38.03 29.14 22.38
CA ILE A 282 37.23 29.99 21.49
C ILE A 282 37.53 29.65 20.02
N HIS A 283 38.81 29.60 19.65
CA HIS A 283 39.25 29.28 18.30
C HIS A 283 38.71 27.91 17.85
N ARG A 284 38.96 26.86 18.64
CA ARG A 284 38.53 25.49 18.31
C ARG A 284 37.01 25.36 18.18
N ARG A 285 36.24 26.02 19.06
CA ARG A 285 34.76 26.04 18.98
C ARG A 285 34.26 26.79 17.76
N SER A 286 34.92 27.88 17.39
CA SER A 286 34.58 28.67 16.21
C SER A 286 34.83 27.89 14.92
N GLU A 287 35.97 27.22 14.80
CA GLU A 287 36.26 26.33 13.67
C GLU A 287 35.25 25.18 13.57
N SER A 288 34.91 24.56 14.70
CA SER A 288 33.92 23.48 14.75
C SER A 288 32.55 23.94 14.26
N LEU A 289 32.12 25.15 14.66
CA LEU A 289 30.86 25.74 14.22
C LEU A 289 30.86 26.06 12.72
N ILE A 290 31.96 26.62 12.20
CA ILE A 290 32.11 26.90 10.76
C ILE A 290 32.04 25.60 9.97
N LYS A 291 32.74 24.55 10.42
CA LYS A 291 32.68 23.22 9.81
C LYS A 291 31.25 22.66 9.82
N PHE A 292 30.56 22.73 10.95
CA PHE A 292 29.17 22.29 11.07
C PHE A 292 28.24 23.01 10.08
N VAL A 293 28.32 24.34 9.98
CA VAL A 293 27.51 25.14 9.05
C VAL A 293 27.82 24.78 7.60
N ASN A 294 29.09 24.61 7.26
CA ASN A 294 29.50 24.19 5.91
C ASN A 294 28.99 22.79 5.58
N ASP A 295 29.10 21.84 6.50
CA ASP A 295 28.62 20.47 6.28
C ASP A 295 27.09 20.45 6.13
N PHE A 296 26.35 21.24 6.92
CA PHE A 296 24.90 21.41 6.76
C PHE A 296 24.51 22.05 5.42
N ARG A 297 25.25 23.07 4.98
CA ARG A 297 25.04 23.73 3.69
C ARG A 297 25.29 22.77 2.52
N ASN A 298 26.30 21.93 2.61
CA ASN A 298 26.59 20.91 1.60
C ASN A 298 25.46 19.86 1.54
N MET A 299 24.90 19.48 2.69
CA MET A 299 23.78 18.55 2.76
C MET A 299 22.51 19.11 2.09
N THR A 300 22.24 20.41 2.21
CA THR A 300 21.03 21.05 1.68
C THR A 300 21.12 21.46 0.20
N ARG A 301 22.32 21.40 -0.42
CA ARG A 301 22.58 21.85 -1.80
C ARG A 301 22.87 20.73 -2.79
N ILE A 302 22.37 19.52 -2.56
CA ILE A 302 22.58 18.42 -3.51
C ILE A 302 21.88 18.77 -4.83
N THR A 303 22.67 18.96 -5.88
CA THR A 303 22.19 19.23 -7.23
C THR A 303 21.54 17.99 -7.83
N LEU A 304 20.64 18.20 -8.79
CA LEU A 304 20.09 17.10 -9.59
C LEU A 304 21.25 16.34 -10.26
N PRO A 305 21.22 14.99 -10.26
CA PRO A 305 22.32 14.19 -10.78
C PRO A 305 22.43 14.35 -12.30
N ASN A 306 23.65 14.53 -12.79
CA ASN A 306 23.93 14.48 -14.22
C ASN A 306 24.26 13.04 -14.60
N LEU A 307 23.23 12.29 -14.99
CA LEU A 307 23.35 10.86 -15.27
C LEU A 307 24.15 10.60 -16.55
N SER A 308 25.16 9.76 -16.43
CA SER A 308 25.96 9.25 -17.53
C SER A 308 26.23 7.75 -17.33
N LYS A 309 26.50 7.04 -18.42
CA LYS A 309 26.81 5.62 -18.35
C LYS A 309 28.22 5.40 -17.80
N VAL A 310 28.33 4.90 -16.58
CA VAL A 310 29.60 4.70 -15.86
C VAL A 310 29.85 3.21 -15.62
N CYS A 311 31.08 2.74 -15.85
CA CYS A 311 31.48 1.39 -15.51
C CYS A 311 31.78 1.29 -14.00
N VAL A 312 31.12 0.36 -13.31
CA VAL A 312 31.24 0.21 -11.85
C VAL A 312 32.67 -0.17 -11.43
N LYS A 313 33.37 -0.96 -12.24
CA LYS A 313 34.74 -1.38 -11.96
C LYS A 313 35.69 -0.18 -11.93
N GLU A 314 35.65 0.66 -12.97
CA GLU A 314 36.49 1.85 -13.10
C GLU A 314 36.24 2.84 -11.94
N LEU A 315 34.98 3.06 -11.59
CA LEU A 315 34.59 3.92 -10.47
C LEU A 315 35.17 3.43 -9.13
N VAL A 316 35.04 2.13 -8.84
CA VAL A 316 35.57 1.56 -7.58
C VAL A 316 37.09 1.59 -7.56
N GLU A 317 37.75 1.28 -8.68
CA GLU A 317 39.21 1.39 -8.80
C GLU A 317 39.70 2.82 -8.58
N HIS A 318 38.99 3.82 -9.12
CA HIS A 318 39.29 5.23 -8.90
C HIS A 318 39.21 5.60 -7.40
N VAL A 319 38.11 5.24 -6.73
CA VAL A 319 37.92 5.47 -5.29
C VAL A 319 39.01 4.81 -4.45
N LEU A 320 39.36 3.56 -4.75
CA LEU A 320 40.41 2.84 -4.02
C LEU A 320 41.79 3.47 -4.23
N ASN A 321 42.06 4.01 -5.42
CA ASN A 321 43.31 4.71 -5.68
C ASN A 321 43.39 6.04 -4.91
N LEU A 322 42.28 6.80 -4.83
CA LEU A 322 42.21 8.03 -4.02
C LEU A 322 42.47 7.76 -2.53
N LEU A 323 42.00 6.63 -2.01
CA LEU A 323 42.12 6.25 -0.59
C LEU A 323 43.30 5.34 -0.29
N ARG A 324 44.17 5.09 -1.27
CA ARG A 324 45.24 4.09 -1.16
C ARG A 324 46.16 4.33 0.03
N ASN A 325 46.61 5.57 0.23
CA ASN A 325 47.53 5.92 1.32
C ASN A 325 46.85 5.68 2.68
N ASN A 326 45.60 6.13 2.84
CA ASN A 326 44.83 5.94 4.08
C ASN A 326 44.61 4.45 4.41
N LEU A 327 44.30 3.64 3.40
CA LEU A 327 44.07 2.20 3.58
C LEU A 327 45.36 1.44 3.90
N GLN A 328 46.49 1.86 3.33
CA GLN A 328 47.81 1.30 3.62
C GLN A 328 48.31 1.66 5.02
N GLU A 329 48.17 2.93 5.42
CA GLU A 329 48.49 3.39 6.78
C GLU A 329 47.67 2.67 7.85
N ALA A 330 46.42 2.31 7.53
CA ALA A 330 45.52 1.57 8.41
C ALA A 330 45.72 0.04 8.38
N GLU A 331 46.66 -0.47 7.56
CA GLU A 331 46.95 -1.90 7.37
C GLU A 331 45.72 -2.74 6.94
N ILE A 332 44.83 -2.16 6.11
CA ILE A 332 43.59 -2.80 5.68
C ILE A 332 43.80 -3.57 4.37
N THR A 333 43.47 -4.86 4.39
CA THR A 333 43.44 -5.68 3.17
C THR A 333 42.12 -5.52 2.43
N VAL A 334 42.15 -4.96 1.22
CA VAL A 334 40.95 -4.77 0.37
C VAL A 334 40.83 -5.90 -0.64
N ASN A 335 39.66 -6.54 -0.69
CA ASN A 335 39.29 -7.54 -1.70
C ASN A 335 38.19 -6.98 -2.60
N VAL A 336 38.40 -7.01 -3.91
CA VAL A 336 37.45 -6.49 -4.91
C VAL A 336 36.91 -7.64 -5.74
N ASP A 337 35.59 -7.79 -5.80
CA ASP A 337 34.87 -8.79 -6.60
C ASP A 337 33.81 -8.07 -7.47
N ILE A 338 34.24 -7.58 -8.63
CA ILE A 338 33.40 -6.80 -9.56
C ILE A 338 33.58 -7.35 -10.97
N ALA A 339 32.47 -7.71 -11.63
CA ALA A 339 32.48 -8.12 -13.02
C ALA A 339 32.72 -6.91 -13.95
N GLU A 340 33.45 -7.13 -15.05
CA GLU A 340 33.90 -6.05 -15.97
C GLU A 340 32.77 -5.37 -16.75
N GLU A 341 31.63 -6.04 -16.93
CA GLU A 341 30.58 -5.60 -17.85
C GLU A 341 29.47 -4.76 -17.18
N ILE A 342 29.60 -4.45 -15.89
CA ILE A 342 28.54 -3.75 -15.15
C ILE A 342 28.67 -2.24 -15.37
N CYS A 343 27.83 -1.70 -16.24
CA CYS A 343 27.67 -0.25 -16.43
C CYS A 343 26.26 0.20 -16.03
N ILE A 344 26.17 1.34 -15.33
CA ILE A 344 24.90 1.92 -14.85
C ILE A 344 24.85 3.43 -15.14
N ASP A 345 23.64 3.96 -15.32
CA ASP A 345 23.42 5.40 -15.52
C ASP A 345 23.42 6.13 -14.17
N ILE A 346 24.52 6.81 -13.86
CA ILE A 346 24.75 7.51 -12.58
C ILE A 346 25.51 8.82 -12.79
N ASP A 347 25.44 9.71 -11.79
CA ASP A 347 26.37 10.82 -11.65
C ASP A 347 27.63 10.31 -10.95
N GLU A 348 28.72 10.19 -11.71
CA GLU A 348 29.98 9.62 -11.27
C GLU A 348 30.50 10.29 -9.98
N GLN A 349 30.50 11.62 -9.94
CA GLN A 349 31.03 12.38 -8.80
C GLN A 349 30.21 12.17 -7.53
N GLN A 350 28.89 12.13 -7.66
CA GLN A 350 28.03 11.90 -6.50
C GLN A 350 28.18 10.48 -5.96
N ILE A 351 28.24 9.46 -6.82
CA ILE A 351 28.41 8.07 -6.36
C ILE A 351 29.82 7.82 -5.85
N GLU A 352 30.84 8.43 -6.44
CA GLU A 352 32.21 8.45 -5.91
C GLU A 352 32.21 8.96 -4.45
N GLN A 353 31.53 10.08 -4.19
CA GLN A 353 31.40 10.63 -2.84
C GLN A 353 30.74 9.64 -1.87
N VAL A 354 29.72 8.91 -2.30
CA VAL A 354 29.09 7.84 -1.50
C VAL A 354 30.09 6.74 -1.18
N LEU A 355 30.81 6.24 -2.19
CA LEU A 355 31.77 5.15 -2.03
C LEU A 355 32.94 5.57 -1.12
N ILE A 356 33.50 6.77 -1.32
CA ILE A 356 34.53 7.35 -0.44
C ILE A 356 34.03 7.37 1.01
N ASN A 357 32.81 7.83 1.24
CA ASN A 357 32.24 7.90 2.57
C ASN A 357 32.05 6.50 3.19
N LEU A 358 31.60 5.50 2.42
CA LEU A 358 31.45 4.13 2.91
C LEU A 358 32.80 3.47 3.23
N VAL A 359 33.80 3.61 2.35
CA VAL A 359 35.15 3.06 2.54
C VAL A 359 35.83 3.73 3.74
N LYS A 360 35.70 5.06 3.88
CA LYS A 360 36.23 5.79 5.03
C LYS A 360 35.57 5.35 6.33
N ASN A 361 34.24 5.21 6.35
CA ASN A 361 33.52 4.73 7.53
C ASN A 361 33.96 3.32 7.95
N ALA A 362 34.16 2.42 6.99
CA ALA A 362 34.69 1.08 7.21
C ALA A 362 36.13 1.11 7.74
N SER A 363 37.00 1.92 7.12
CA SER A 363 38.39 2.10 7.56
C SER A 363 38.47 2.59 9.00
N GLU A 364 37.72 3.62 9.35
CA GLU A 364 37.68 4.17 10.70
C GLU A 364 37.17 3.14 11.73
N ALA A 365 36.13 2.38 11.38
CA ALA A 365 35.59 1.33 12.26
C ALA A 365 36.59 0.19 12.50
N LEU A 366 37.48 -0.09 11.54
CA LEU A 366 38.55 -1.08 11.67
C LEU A 366 39.74 -0.56 12.49
N THR A 367 39.96 0.76 12.55
CA THR A 367 41.09 1.37 13.29
C THR A 367 40.75 1.82 14.70
N GLU A 368 39.49 2.18 15.00
CA GLU A 368 39.10 2.69 16.33
C GLU A 368 39.13 1.61 17.43
N ASN A 369 39.14 0.32 17.06
CA ASN A 369 39.19 -0.83 17.98
C ASN A 369 40.39 -1.72 17.65
N ASP A 370 41.59 -1.25 17.99
CA ASP A 370 42.86 -1.96 17.76
C ASP A 370 43.03 -3.22 18.65
N ASP A 371 42.13 -3.41 19.63
CA ASP A 371 42.05 -4.62 20.47
C ASP A 371 41.59 -5.89 19.72
N MET A 372 41.20 -5.74 18.45
CA MET A 372 40.82 -6.87 17.61
C MET A 372 42.08 -7.52 17.02
N GLU A 373 42.55 -8.62 17.62
CA GLU A 373 43.62 -9.51 17.11
C GLU A 373 43.25 -10.24 15.80
N ARG A 374 42.53 -9.59 14.87
CA ARG A 374 42.12 -10.14 13.58
C ARG A 374 42.59 -9.24 12.44
N PRO A 375 42.90 -9.82 11.27
CA PRO A 375 43.30 -9.05 10.11
C PRO A 375 42.17 -8.10 9.67
N LYS A 376 42.49 -6.82 9.51
CA LYS A 376 41.55 -5.78 9.04
C LYS A 376 41.26 -6.02 7.56
N LYS A 377 40.00 -6.31 7.22
CA LYS A 377 39.58 -6.69 5.87
C LYS A 377 38.38 -5.87 5.41
N LEU A 378 38.48 -5.41 4.18
CA LEU A 378 37.40 -4.75 3.45
C LEU A 378 37.09 -5.57 2.19
N TRP A 379 35.80 -5.74 1.89
CA TRP A 379 35.33 -6.36 0.65
C TRP A 379 34.44 -5.37 -0.10
N ILE A 380 34.72 -5.17 -1.38
CA ILE A 380 33.85 -4.43 -2.28
C ILE A 380 33.37 -5.39 -3.37
N ARG A 381 32.05 -5.54 -3.48
CA ARG A 381 31.45 -6.46 -4.44
C ARG A 381 30.42 -5.76 -5.31
N SER A 382 30.32 -6.14 -6.58
CA SER A 382 29.22 -5.71 -7.43
C SER A 382 28.57 -6.87 -8.19
N ILE A 383 27.23 -6.83 -8.29
CA ILE A 383 26.42 -7.86 -8.93
C ILE A 383 25.39 -7.17 -9.84
N PRO A 384 25.23 -7.60 -11.11
CA PRO A 384 24.18 -7.09 -11.99
C PRO A 384 22.79 -7.49 -11.47
N ARG A 385 21.78 -6.67 -11.74
CA ARG A 385 20.39 -6.96 -11.40
C ARG A 385 19.59 -7.26 -12.67
N GLU A 386 18.59 -8.14 -12.55
CA GLU A 386 17.72 -8.55 -13.66
C GLU A 386 16.99 -7.38 -14.33
N ASN A 387 16.76 -6.29 -13.59
CA ASN A 387 16.10 -5.09 -14.09
C ASN A 387 17.05 -4.09 -14.77
N GLY A 388 18.28 -4.47 -15.13
CA GLY A 388 19.25 -3.59 -15.80
C GLY A 388 20.03 -2.65 -14.87
N GLY A 389 19.80 -2.71 -13.55
CA GLY A 389 20.60 -1.98 -12.55
C GLY A 389 21.77 -2.82 -12.00
N ALA A 390 22.48 -2.26 -11.02
CA ALA A 390 23.55 -2.97 -10.30
C ALA A 390 23.35 -2.90 -8.78
N THR A 391 23.99 -3.82 -8.07
CA THR A 391 24.21 -3.73 -6.63
C THR A 391 25.69 -3.52 -6.37
N ILE A 392 26.05 -2.61 -5.48
CA ILE A 392 27.42 -2.44 -4.99
C ILE A 392 27.37 -2.62 -3.47
N SER A 393 28.16 -3.54 -2.91
CA SER A 393 28.30 -3.70 -1.47
C SER A 393 29.70 -3.40 -1.00
N VAL A 394 29.79 -2.75 0.16
CA VAL A 394 31.02 -2.46 0.89
C VAL A 394 30.88 -3.11 2.25
N LYS A 395 31.69 -4.12 2.53
CA LYS A 395 31.66 -4.92 3.74
C LYS A 395 32.98 -4.83 4.49
N ASP A 396 32.93 -4.57 5.78
CA ASP A 396 34.05 -4.67 6.71
C ASP A 396 33.89 -5.86 7.65
N ASN A 397 34.99 -6.24 8.31
CA ASN A 397 34.98 -7.10 9.50
C ASN A 397 35.27 -6.29 10.77
N GLY A 398 34.66 -5.11 10.92
CA GLY A 398 34.78 -4.26 12.10
C GLY A 398 33.91 -4.73 13.28
N PRO A 399 33.75 -3.90 14.33
CA PRO A 399 33.04 -4.27 15.56
C PRO A 399 31.53 -4.45 15.36
N GLY A 400 31.00 -4.05 14.20
CA GLY A 400 29.56 -3.96 13.97
C GLY A 400 28.93 -2.74 14.63
N ILE A 401 27.61 -2.60 14.51
CA ILE A 401 26.81 -1.48 15.00
C ILE A 401 25.70 -2.03 15.87
N GLU A 402 25.50 -1.44 17.05
CA GLU A 402 24.40 -1.80 17.96
C GLU A 402 23.01 -1.55 17.33
N GLU A 403 22.02 -2.34 17.73
CA GLU A 403 20.67 -2.30 17.13
C GLU A 403 19.99 -0.93 17.26
N GLU A 404 20.19 -0.24 18.39
CA GLU A 404 19.66 1.10 18.61
C GLU A 404 20.30 2.15 17.70
N ALA A 405 21.62 2.04 17.49
CA ALA A 405 22.36 2.92 16.59
C ALA A 405 22.00 2.65 15.13
N LEU A 406 21.84 1.39 14.73
CA LEU A 406 21.43 0.98 13.37
C LEU A 406 20.14 1.68 12.90
N LYS A 407 19.18 1.91 13.80
CA LYS A 407 17.92 2.60 13.48
C LYS A 407 18.12 4.10 13.21
N LYS A 408 19.24 4.67 13.65
CA LYS A 408 19.53 6.11 13.64
C LYS A 408 20.67 6.52 12.71
N ILE A 409 21.47 5.59 12.17
CA ILE A 409 22.68 5.92 11.38
C ILE A 409 22.47 6.79 10.13
N PHE A 410 21.25 6.81 9.58
CA PHE A 410 20.90 7.65 8.43
C PHE A 410 20.27 8.99 8.82
N ILE A 411 20.05 9.22 10.12
CA ILE A 411 19.57 10.50 10.64
C ILE A 411 20.75 11.48 10.59
N PRO A 412 20.58 12.67 9.99
CA PRO A 412 21.64 13.67 9.93
C PRO A 412 22.21 14.00 11.31
N PHE A 413 23.53 14.19 11.37
CA PHE A 413 24.31 14.51 12.58
C PHE A 413 24.34 13.40 13.65
N PHE A 414 23.69 12.26 13.42
CA PHE A 414 23.87 11.11 14.28
C PHE A 414 25.25 10.49 14.05
N THR A 415 26.04 10.41 15.10
CA THR A 415 27.35 9.76 15.09
C THR A 415 27.60 9.13 16.46
N THR A 416 28.25 7.97 16.48
CA THR A 416 28.80 7.36 17.69
C THR A 416 30.29 7.70 17.87
N LYS A 417 30.91 8.32 16.86
CA LYS A 417 32.34 8.66 16.83
C LYS A 417 32.61 10.05 17.41
N LYS A 418 33.71 10.20 18.13
CA LYS A 418 34.13 11.46 18.80
C LYS A 418 34.42 12.62 17.84
N SER A 419 34.85 12.33 16.61
CA SER A 419 35.24 13.33 15.58
C SER A 419 34.38 13.28 14.31
N GLY A 420 33.33 12.44 14.28
CA GLY A 420 32.46 12.28 13.11
C GLY A 420 31.46 13.43 12.98
N SER A 421 31.22 13.93 11.76
CA SER A 421 30.20 14.96 11.53
C SER A 421 28.76 14.41 11.50
N GLY A 422 28.59 13.08 11.39
CA GLY A 422 27.28 12.43 11.29
C GLY A 422 26.50 12.75 9.99
N ILE A 423 27.14 13.34 8.98
CA ILE A 423 26.49 13.77 7.73
C ILE A 423 26.73 12.80 6.57
N GLY A 424 27.83 12.05 6.59
CA GLY A 424 28.23 11.22 5.46
C GLY A 424 27.15 10.21 5.02
N LEU A 425 26.59 9.46 5.97
CA LEU A 425 25.57 8.43 5.65
C LEU A 425 24.22 9.02 5.28
N SER A 426 23.81 10.13 5.87
CA SER A 426 22.56 10.82 5.51
C SER A 426 22.65 11.43 4.11
N LEU A 427 23.80 12.04 3.76
CA LEU A 427 24.12 12.50 2.41
C LEU A 427 24.14 11.34 1.41
N SER A 428 24.78 10.23 1.78
CA SER A 428 24.81 9.02 0.95
C SER A 428 23.41 8.51 0.61
N LYS A 429 22.51 8.51 1.60
CA LYS A 429 21.10 8.13 1.40
C LYS A 429 20.36 9.10 0.48
N GLN A 430 20.62 10.41 0.60
CA GLN A 430 20.02 11.42 -0.25
C GLN A 430 20.49 11.32 -1.71
N ILE A 431 21.80 11.13 -1.93
CA ILE A 431 22.38 10.90 -3.26
C ILE A 431 21.74 9.66 -3.90
N MET A 432 21.69 8.53 -3.18
CA MET A 432 21.07 7.30 -3.69
C MET A 432 19.60 7.49 -4.06
N ARG A 433 18.86 8.26 -3.26
CA ARG A 433 17.45 8.58 -3.55
C ARG A 433 17.29 9.39 -4.83
N ASN A 434 18.15 10.39 -5.06
CA ASN A 434 18.16 11.19 -6.29
C ASN A 434 18.47 10.33 -7.54
N HIS A 435 19.21 9.24 -7.36
CA HIS A 435 19.49 8.23 -8.41
C HIS A 435 18.42 7.14 -8.51
N ARG A 436 17.25 7.29 -7.89
CA ARG A 436 16.18 6.27 -7.84
C ARG A 436 16.67 4.91 -7.30
N GLY A 437 17.73 4.95 -6.51
CA GLY A 437 18.33 3.80 -5.86
C GLY A 437 18.02 3.77 -4.36
N ASN A 438 18.60 2.79 -3.68
CA ASN A 438 18.46 2.65 -2.23
C ASN A 438 19.80 2.26 -1.59
N ILE A 439 20.04 2.73 -0.37
CA ILE A 439 21.13 2.28 0.50
C ILE A 439 20.53 1.49 1.67
N SER A 440 21.08 0.32 1.96
CA SER A 440 20.73 -0.50 3.12
C SER A 440 21.97 -0.92 3.87
N VAL A 441 21.82 -1.23 5.16
CA VAL A 441 22.89 -1.73 6.01
C VAL A 441 22.48 -3.06 6.62
N LYS A 442 23.44 -3.97 6.78
CA LYS A 442 23.35 -5.13 7.67
C LYS A 442 24.60 -5.13 8.54
N SER A 443 24.45 -5.23 9.85
CA SER A 443 25.57 -5.25 10.77
C SER A 443 25.29 -6.24 11.88
N VAL A 444 26.32 -6.98 12.26
CA VAL A 444 26.27 -7.90 13.40
C VAL A 444 27.48 -7.60 14.28
N ILE A 445 27.23 -7.49 15.58
CA ILE A 445 28.26 -7.19 16.58
C ILE A 445 29.38 -8.24 16.47
N ASN A 446 30.62 -7.78 16.39
CA ASN A 446 31.84 -8.57 16.20
C ASN A 446 31.97 -9.33 14.87
N GLU A 447 31.02 -9.25 13.95
CA GLU A 447 31.16 -9.86 12.60
C GLU A 447 31.45 -8.81 11.52
N GLY A 448 31.02 -7.57 11.72
CA GLY A 448 31.25 -6.43 10.83
C GLY A 448 29.97 -5.85 10.25
N THR A 449 30.15 -4.91 9.32
CA THR A 449 29.06 -4.18 8.68
C THR A 449 29.12 -4.31 7.17
N GLU A 450 27.97 -4.49 6.53
CA GLU A 450 27.82 -4.45 5.08
C GLU A 450 26.81 -3.37 4.69
N PHE A 451 27.30 -2.37 3.97
CA PHE A 451 26.45 -1.41 3.27
C PHE A 451 26.20 -1.90 1.85
N THR A 452 24.97 -1.77 1.38
CA THR A 452 24.55 -2.20 0.04
C THR A 452 23.83 -1.06 -0.67
N LEU A 453 24.40 -0.62 -1.78
CA LEU A 453 23.83 0.32 -2.74
C LEU A 453 23.09 -0.47 -3.82
N ARG A 454 21.82 -0.16 -4.05
CA ARG A 454 21.00 -0.77 -5.09
C ARG A 454 20.56 0.30 -6.08
N PHE A 455 20.94 0.14 -7.33
CA PHE A 455 20.54 1.00 -8.42
C PHE A 455 19.36 0.38 -9.17
N SER A 456 18.47 1.23 -9.67
CA SER A 456 17.36 0.84 -10.55
C SER A 456 17.71 1.30 -11.97
N SER A 457 17.25 0.59 -12.99
CA SER A 457 17.35 1.05 -14.39
C SER A 457 16.57 2.34 -14.62
#